data_AF-A0A3C1CJW0-F1
#
_entry.id   AF-A0A3C1CJW0-F1
#
_cell.length_a   1.000
_cell.length_b   1.000
_cell.length_c   1.000
_cell.angle_alpha   90.00
_cell.angle_beta   90.00
_cell.angle_gamma   90.00
#
_symmetry.space_group_name_H-M   'P 1'
#
loop_
_entity.id
_entity.type
_entity.pdbx_description
1 polymer ?
#
loop_
_entity_poly.entity_id
_entity_poly.type
_entity_poly.pdbx_seq_one_letter_code
_entity_poly.pdbx_strand_id
1 'polypeptide(L)'
;TWWIRQALQRAVQQHGNTIRVPMEVAEQAQRVERLTWELAAELRREPTPEEIAEASAVDESAMKSLSEVARVVASLDQPAGSDTGTPLGDLVGVDEQEFEQEVERQLVMDQVRRAVDRLDDLARDVVRIRYGLDGGDPASLQATASRLGIGVRRARQAEARALQELATVPEVEAALRAA
;
A
#
# COMPACT_ATOMS: atom_id res chain seq x y z
N THR A 1 14.58 31.87 -30.85
CA THR A 1 14.03 30.90 -31.83
C THR A 1 12.92 30.09 -31.17
N TRP A 2 11.81 29.79 -31.86
CA TRP A 2 10.65 29.05 -31.34
C TRP A 2 11.03 27.72 -30.64
N TRP A 3 11.96 26.97 -31.23
CA TRP A 3 12.48 25.71 -30.68
C TRP A 3 13.11 25.82 -29.29
N ILE A 4 13.78 26.94 -28.98
CA ILE A 4 14.42 27.14 -27.67
C ILE A 4 13.35 27.30 -26.58
N ARG A 5 12.31 28.09 -26.87
CA ARG A 5 11.18 28.28 -25.94
C ARG A 5 10.43 26.98 -25.71
N GLN A 6 10.15 26.24 -26.78
CA GLN A 6 9.45 24.96 -26.70
C GLN A 6 10.25 23.93 -25.88
N ALA A 7 11.56 23.82 -26.12
CA ALA A 7 12.41 22.91 -25.38
C ALA A 7 12.45 23.26 -23.88
N LEU A 8 12.57 24.55 -23.54
CA LEU A 8 12.58 25.01 -22.15
C LEU A 8 11.24 24.73 -21.45
N GLN A 9 10.12 25.04 -22.09
CA GLN A 9 8.79 24.82 -21.53
C GLN A 9 8.53 23.33 -21.26
N ARG A 10 8.95 22.46 -22.18
CA ARG A 10 8.87 21.02 -22.02
C ARG A 10 9.75 20.51 -20.88
N ALA A 11 10.96 21.05 -20.74
CA ALA A 11 11.86 20.69 -19.65
C ALA A 11 11.28 21.08 -18.28
N VAL A 12 10.69 22.28 -18.15
CA VAL A 12 10.01 22.71 -16.93
C VAL A 12 8.81 21.80 -16.61
N GLN A 13 7.99 21.44 -17.60
CA GLN A 13 6.86 20.55 -17.37
C GLN A 13 7.28 19.12 -16.98
N GLN A 14 8.41 18.62 -17.49
CA GLN A 14 8.88 17.25 -17.20
C GLN A 14 9.69 17.14 -15.90
N HIS A 15 10.40 18.19 -15.50
CA HIS A 15 11.37 18.16 -14.40
C HIS A 15 11.14 19.22 -13.31
N GLY A 16 10.18 20.13 -13.48
CA GLY A 16 9.95 21.23 -12.54
C GLY A 16 9.21 20.81 -11.26
N ASN A 17 8.50 19.69 -11.30
CA ASN A 17 7.75 19.19 -10.15
C ASN A 17 8.53 18.08 -9.44
N THR A 18 8.54 18.11 -8.10
CA THR A 18 9.11 17.05 -7.26
C THR A 18 8.49 15.68 -7.57
N ILE A 19 7.19 15.65 -7.82
CA ILE A 19 6.46 14.48 -8.33
C ILE A 19 6.17 14.71 -9.80
N ARG A 20 6.62 13.80 -10.65
CA ARG A 20 6.41 13.90 -12.10
C ARG A 20 4.93 13.81 -12.45
N VAL A 21 4.43 14.81 -13.17
CA VAL A 21 3.06 14.86 -13.69
C VAL A 21 3.06 14.53 -15.18
N PRO A 22 2.13 13.70 -15.69
CA PRO A 22 1.98 13.48 -17.13
C PRO A 22 1.67 14.77 -17.90
N MET A 23 2.14 14.85 -19.15
CA MET A 23 2.06 16.08 -19.95
C MET A 23 0.62 16.55 -20.19
N GLU A 24 -0.30 15.62 -20.51
CA GLU A 24 -1.72 15.92 -20.73
C GLU A 24 -2.37 16.54 -19.49
N VAL A 25 -2.05 16.00 -18.31
CA VAL A 25 -2.57 16.50 -17.02
C VAL A 25 -2.01 17.89 -16.72
N ALA A 26 -0.71 18.12 -17.01
CA ALA A 26 -0.10 19.44 -16.84
C ALA A 26 -0.69 20.50 -17.79
N GLU A 27 -0.99 20.14 -19.04
CA GLU A 27 -1.66 21.02 -20.00
C GLU A 27 -3.09 21.36 -19.58
N GLN A 28 -3.84 20.36 -19.07
CA GLN A 28 -5.17 20.57 -18.50
C GLN A 28 -5.12 21.52 -17.30
N ALA A 29 -4.19 21.33 -16.36
CA ALA A 29 -4.03 22.21 -15.21
C ALA A 29 -3.72 23.66 -15.63
N GLN A 30 -2.80 23.87 -16.59
CA GLN A 30 -2.49 25.20 -17.11
C GLN A 30 -3.66 25.86 -17.84
N ARG A 31 -4.50 25.06 -18.50
CA ARG A 31 -5.74 25.55 -19.14
C ARG A 31 -6.75 26.00 -18.09
N VAL A 32 -6.96 25.19 -17.05
CA VAL A 32 -7.83 25.52 -15.93
C VAL A 32 -7.37 26.81 -15.27
N GLU A 33 -6.09 26.92 -14.89
CA GLU A 33 -5.55 28.15 -14.30
C GLU A 33 -5.85 29.38 -15.17
N ARG A 34 -5.52 29.31 -16.46
CA ARG A 34 -5.74 30.43 -17.39
C ARG A 34 -7.21 30.86 -17.43
N LEU A 35 -8.14 29.91 -17.51
CA LEU A 35 -9.57 30.18 -17.52
C LEU A 35 -10.06 30.74 -16.19
N THR A 36 -9.51 30.26 -15.06
CA THR A 36 -9.80 30.83 -13.74
C THR A 36 -9.39 32.31 -13.68
N TRP A 37 -8.23 32.68 -14.21
CA TRP A 37 -7.78 34.08 -14.27
C TRP A 37 -8.67 34.93 -15.19
N GLU A 38 -9.06 34.41 -16.35
CA GLU A 38 -9.95 35.09 -17.30
C GLU A 38 -11.34 35.33 -16.69
N LEU A 39 -11.95 34.29 -16.08
CA LEU A 39 -13.23 34.39 -15.38
C LEU A 39 -13.16 35.33 -14.18
N ALA A 40 -12.07 35.31 -13.41
CA ALA A 40 -11.91 36.21 -12.27
C ALA A 40 -11.89 37.68 -12.72
N ALA A 41 -11.24 37.97 -13.85
CA ALA A 41 -11.19 39.30 -14.43
C ALA A 41 -12.58 39.76 -14.95
N GLU A 42 -13.32 38.86 -15.60
CA GLU A 42 -14.66 39.15 -16.12
C GLU A 42 -15.70 39.34 -15.01
N LEU A 43 -15.74 38.43 -14.04
CA LEU A 43 -16.70 38.41 -12.95
C LEU A 43 -16.36 39.42 -11.83
N ARG A 44 -15.13 39.93 -11.81
CA ARG A 44 -14.57 40.78 -10.74
C ARG A 44 -14.70 40.16 -9.35
N ARG A 45 -14.71 38.84 -9.29
CA ARG A 45 -14.72 38.01 -8.08
C ARG A 45 -14.03 36.70 -8.38
N GLU A 46 -13.76 35.92 -7.34
CA GLU A 46 -13.28 34.57 -7.53
C GLU A 46 -14.38 33.70 -8.17
N PRO A 47 -14.09 32.97 -9.28
CA PRO A 47 -15.05 32.10 -9.93
C PRO A 47 -15.30 30.82 -9.12
N THR A 48 -16.51 30.28 -9.19
CA THR A 48 -16.83 29.01 -8.51
C THR A 48 -16.26 27.81 -9.27
N PRO A 49 -16.04 26.66 -8.62
CA PRO A 49 -15.59 25.44 -9.30
C PRO A 49 -16.49 25.03 -10.48
N GLU A 50 -17.80 25.23 -10.35
CA GLU A 50 -18.81 24.95 -11.38
C GLU A 50 -18.61 25.83 -12.62
N GLU A 51 -18.37 27.14 -12.42
CA GLU A 51 -18.11 28.10 -13.50
C GLU A 51 -16.80 27.78 -14.24
N ILE A 52 -15.77 27.36 -13.51
CA ILE A 52 -14.49 26.94 -14.10
C ILE A 52 -14.65 25.63 -14.87
N ALA A 53 -15.42 24.66 -14.34
CA ALA A 53 -15.69 23.38 -14.99
C ALA A 53 -16.44 23.57 -16.32
N GLU A 54 -17.48 24.42 -16.32
CA GLU A 54 -18.24 24.77 -17.52
C GLU A 54 -17.35 25.43 -18.58
N ALA A 55 -16.50 26.39 -18.18
CA ALA A 55 -15.60 27.08 -19.11
C ALA A 55 -14.44 26.19 -19.62
N SER A 56 -13.97 25.25 -18.80
CA SER A 56 -12.83 24.37 -19.13
C SER A 56 -13.23 23.09 -19.86
N ALA A 57 -14.53 22.76 -19.88
CA ALA A 57 -15.06 21.49 -20.37
C ALA A 57 -14.43 20.26 -19.67
N VAL A 58 -14.10 20.41 -18.38
CA VAL A 58 -13.55 19.37 -17.52
C VAL A 58 -14.62 18.99 -16.50
N ASP A 59 -14.84 17.69 -16.30
CA ASP A 59 -15.75 17.20 -15.27
C ASP A 59 -15.35 17.71 -13.87
N GLU A 60 -16.35 18.02 -13.04
CA GLU A 60 -16.15 18.55 -11.69
C GLU A 60 -15.32 17.61 -10.80
N SER A 61 -15.49 16.29 -10.98
CA SER A 61 -14.70 15.27 -10.29
C SER A 61 -13.22 15.31 -10.68
N ALA A 62 -12.92 15.58 -11.95
CA ALA A 62 -11.57 15.76 -12.45
C ALA A 62 -10.97 17.10 -12.02
N MET A 63 -11.79 18.15 -11.86
CA MET A 63 -11.35 19.47 -11.39
C MET A 63 -10.71 19.40 -10.00
N LYS A 64 -11.34 18.66 -9.07
CA LYS A 64 -10.79 18.49 -7.72
C LYS A 64 -9.41 17.82 -7.77
N SER A 65 -9.29 16.76 -8.57
CA SER A 65 -8.03 16.04 -8.77
C SER A 65 -6.94 16.93 -9.40
N LEU A 66 -7.29 17.75 -10.39
CA LEU A 66 -6.36 18.71 -11.02
C LEU A 66 -5.90 19.79 -10.05
N SER A 67 -6.77 20.26 -9.16
CA SER A 67 -6.43 21.25 -8.13
C SER A 67 -5.47 20.69 -7.08
N GLU A 68 -5.55 19.38 -6.80
CA GLU A 68 -4.66 18.68 -5.87
C GLU A 68 -3.27 18.46 -6.47
N VAL A 69 -3.17 18.22 -7.78
CA VAL A 69 -1.88 18.11 -8.50
C VAL A 69 -1.04 19.39 -8.36
N ALA A 70 -1.69 20.56 -8.26
CA ALA A 70 -1.02 21.85 -8.07
C ALA A 70 -0.51 22.06 -6.63
N ARG A 71 -0.97 21.27 -5.65
CA ARG A 71 -0.46 21.32 -4.27
C ARG A 71 0.82 20.50 -4.15
N VAL A 72 1.87 21.09 -4.73
CA VAL A 72 3.22 20.58 -4.75
C VAL A 72 3.75 20.58 -3.32
N VAL A 73 3.87 19.38 -2.75
CA VAL A 73 4.73 18.95 -1.63
C VAL A 73 5.27 20.04 -0.71
N ALA A 74 4.92 19.97 0.58
CA ALA A 74 5.52 20.81 1.61
C ALA A 74 6.93 20.28 1.98
N SER A 75 7.83 21.18 2.36
CA SER A 75 9.13 20.78 2.93
C SER A 75 8.93 20.24 4.34
N LEU A 76 9.51 19.07 4.64
CA LEU A 76 9.52 18.53 6.00
C LEU A 76 10.32 19.40 6.98
N ASP A 77 11.27 20.19 6.47
CA ASP A 77 12.06 21.13 7.29
C ASP A 77 11.31 22.45 7.57
N GLN A 78 10.16 22.68 6.93
CA GLN A 78 9.37 23.89 7.18
C GLN A 78 8.82 23.87 8.61
N PRO A 79 8.86 24.99 9.36
CA PRO A 79 8.26 25.05 10.69
C PRO A 79 6.76 24.77 10.62
N ALA A 80 6.27 23.92 11.50
CA ALA A 80 4.87 23.51 11.53
C ALA A 80 3.91 24.59 12.08
N GLY A 81 4.44 25.61 12.77
CA GLY A 81 3.69 26.72 13.35
C GLY A 81 4.55 27.96 13.57
N SER A 82 3.92 29.09 13.92
CA SER A 82 4.62 30.37 14.12
C SER A 82 5.47 30.43 15.39
N ASP A 83 5.13 29.62 16.41
CA ASP A 83 5.70 29.73 17.77
C ASP A 83 6.62 28.56 18.15
N THR A 84 6.72 27.53 17.32
CA THR A 84 7.55 26.34 17.59
C THR A 84 8.56 26.15 16.47
N GLY A 85 9.84 26.04 16.83
CA GLY A 85 10.92 25.63 15.89
C GLY A 85 10.84 24.16 15.47
N THR A 86 9.67 23.53 15.62
CA THR A 86 9.44 22.13 15.29
C THR A 86 9.23 22.00 13.78
N PRO A 87 10.08 21.25 13.07
CA PRO A 87 9.90 21.00 11.65
C PRO A 87 8.65 20.14 11.43
N LEU A 88 8.02 20.31 10.27
CA LEU A 88 6.84 19.54 9.85
C LEU A 88 7.11 18.02 9.89
N GLY A 89 8.33 17.60 9.58
CA GLY A 89 8.77 16.21 9.60
C GLY A 89 8.65 15.53 10.97
N ASP A 90 8.87 16.27 12.06
CA ASP A 90 8.79 15.71 13.42
C ASP A 90 7.34 15.40 13.83
N LEU A 91 6.35 15.96 13.12
CA LEU A 91 4.93 15.68 13.32
C LEU A 91 4.42 14.54 12.44
N VAL A 92 5.18 14.14 11.43
CA VAL A 92 4.85 13.01 10.57
C VAL A 92 5.32 11.74 11.28
N GLY A 93 4.44 11.17 12.11
CA GLY A 93 4.68 9.87 12.74
C GLY A 93 4.77 8.74 11.73
N VAL A 94 5.64 7.76 12.00
CA VAL A 94 5.58 6.45 11.34
C VAL A 94 4.37 5.71 11.90
N ASP A 95 3.70 4.90 11.09
CA ASP A 95 2.57 4.09 11.53
C ASP A 95 3.09 3.01 12.52
N GLU A 96 3.22 3.37 13.81
CA GLU A 96 3.72 2.49 14.88
C GLU A 96 2.90 1.20 15.03
N GLN A 97 1.70 1.17 14.43
CA GLN A 97 0.84 -0.01 14.39
C GLN A 97 1.50 -1.23 13.74
N GLU A 98 2.54 -1.07 12.90
CA GLU A 98 3.19 -2.21 12.24
C GLU A 98 4.15 -3.00 13.14
N PHE A 99 4.82 -2.36 14.12
CA PHE A 99 5.87 -3.02 14.89
C PHE A 99 5.32 -3.98 15.96
N GLU A 100 4.35 -3.53 16.75
CA GLU A 100 3.75 -4.37 17.80
C GLU A 100 3.02 -5.58 17.20
N GLN A 101 2.27 -5.36 16.10
CA GLN A 101 1.56 -6.42 15.39
C GLN A 101 2.53 -7.44 14.77
N GLU A 102 3.66 -7.00 14.23
CA GLU A 102 4.67 -7.89 13.67
C GLU A 102 5.33 -8.75 14.77
N VAL A 103 5.63 -8.18 15.94
CA VAL A 103 6.17 -8.93 17.07
C VAL A 103 5.16 -9.95 17.61
N GLU A 104 3.89 -9.57 17.75
CA GLU A 104 2.82 -10.47 18.17
C GLU A 104 2.64 -11.64 17.18
N ARG A 105 2.60 -11.33 15.87
CA ARG A 105 2.52 -12.32 14.80
C ARG A 105 3.69 -13.31 14.85
N GLN A 106 4.92 -12.83 15.09
CA GLN A 106 6.09 -13.69 15.22
C GLN A 106 5.99 -14.62 16.43
N LEU A 107 5.54 -14.12 17.58
CA LEU A 107 5.34 -14.92 18.79
C LEU A 107 4.28 -16.02 18.58
N VAL A 108 3.17 -15.68 17.93
CA VAL A 108 2.11 -16.65 17.57
C VAL A 108 2.65 -17.73 16.63
N MET A 109 3.39 -17.33 15.58
CA MET A 109 3.96 -18.28 14.63
C MET A 109 4.96 -19.24 15.29
N ASP A 110 5.75 -18.77 16.24
CA ASP A 110 6.67 -19.62 17.00
C ASP A 110 5.94 -20.64 17.90
N GLN A 111 4.81 -20.27 18.49
CA GLN A 111 3.98 -21.21 19.25
C GLN A 111 3.40 -22.30 18.34
N VAL A 112 2.90 -21.92 17.16
CA VAL A 112 2.40 -22.87 16.15
C VAL A 112 3.50 -23.82 15.69
N ARG A 113 4.71 -23.32 15.42
CA ARG A 113 5.86 -24.17 15.03
C ARG A 113 6.21 -25.20 16.11
N ARG A 114 6.25 -24.80 17.38
CA ARG A 114 6.49 -25.71 18.51
C ARG A 114 5.39 -26.76 18.66
N ALA A 115 4.13 -26.41 18.40
CA ALA A 115 3.03 -27.37 18.39
C ALA A 115 3.21 -28.41 17.27
N VAL A 116 3.55 -27.95 16.05
CA VAL A 116 3.81 -28.82 14.90
C VAL A 116 5.03 -29.72 15.13
N ASP A 117 6.06 -29.25 15.83
CA ASP A 117 7.24 -30.05 16.19
C ASP A 117 6.99 -31.19 17.19
N ARG A 118 5.81 -31.25 17.81
CA ARG A 118 5.40 -32.38 18.67
C ARG A 118 4.72 -33.51 17.90
N LEU A 119 4.32 -33.27 16.65
CA LEU A 119 3.66 -34.27 15.81
C LEU A 119 4.65 -35.36 15.37
N ASP A 120 4.08 -36.51 14.98
CA ASP A 120 4.83 -37.59 14.31
C ASP A 120 5.46 -37.09 13.01
N ASP A 121 6.64 -37.62 12.68
CA ASP A 121 7.51 -37.09 11.61
C ASP A 121 6.75 -36.89 10.29
N LEU A 122 5.91 -37.84 9.91
CA LEU A 122 5.13 -37.77 8.68
C LEU A 122 4.06 -36.66 8.71
N ALA A 123 3.35 -36.48 9.82
CA ALA A 123 2.34 -35.44 9.94
C ALA A 123 2.98 -34.05 10.00
N ARG A 124 4.10 -33.92 10.72
CA ARG A 124 4.90 -32.71 10.79
C ARG A 124 5.34 -32.25 9.40
N ASP A 125 5.94 -33.14 8.62
CA ASP A 125 6.44 -32.84 7.29
C ASP A 125 5.31 -32.49 6.32
N VAL A 126 4.18 -33.19 6.41
CA VAL A 126 2.97 -32.87 5.61
C VAL A 126 2.45 -31.48 5.96
N VAL A 127 2.28 -31.13 7.23
CA VAL A 127 1.77 -29.82 7.65
C VAL A 127 2.74 -28.69 7.30
N ARG A 128 4.05 -28.89 7.49
CA ARG A 128 5.07 -27.89 7.12
C ARG A 128 4.99 -27.50 5.65
N ILE A 129 4.94 -28.48 4.76
CA ILE A 129 4.89 -28.25 3.31
C ILE A 129 3.50 -27.73 2.87
N ARG A 130 2.42 -28.25 3.47
CA ARG A 130 1.04 -27.83 3.12
C ARG A 130 0.77 -26.37 3.41
N TYR A 131 1.30 -25.86 4.52
CA TYR A 131 1.01 -24.51 5.01
C TYR A 131 2.21 -23.56 4.91
N GLY A 132 3.34 -23.99 4.34
CA GLY A 132 4.50 -23.13 4.15
C GLY A 132 5.24 -22.77 5.45
N LEU A 133 5.12 -23.60 6.49
CA LEU A 133 5.75 -23.33 7.79
C LEU A 133 7.27 -23.50 7.77
N ASP A 134 7.83 -24.07 6.69
CA ASP A 134 9.26 -24.17 6.39
C ASP A 134 9.83 -22.93 5.67
N GLY A 135 9.03 -21.88 5.50
CA GLY A 135 9.41 -20.65 4.79
C GLY A 135 9.20 -20.71 3.27
N GLY A 136 8.58 -21.77 2.76
CA GLY A 136 8.10 -21.85 1.38
C GLY A 136 6.63 -21.46 1.22
N ASP A 137 6.15 -21.44 -0.02
CA ASP A 137 4.74 -21.23 -0.32
C ASP A 137 3.88 -22.46 0.05
N PRO A 138 2.63 -22.28 0.50
CA PRO A 138 1.70 -23.37 0.74
C PRO A 138 1.53 -24.27 -0.50
N ALA A 139 1.80 -25.56 -0.36
CA ALA A 139 1.73 -26.52 -1.47
C ALA A 139 0.46 -27.37 -1.45
N SER A 140 -0.09 -27.77 -2.60
CA SER A 140 -1.27 -28.65 -2.64
C SER A 140 -0.99 -30.04 -2.03
N LEU A 141 -2.04 -30.81 -1.67
CA LEU A 141 -1.90 -32.19 -1.20
C LEU A 141 -1.15 -33.08 -2.21
N GLN A 142 -1.39 -32.89 -3.50
CA GLN A 142 -0.69 -33.63 -4.55
C GLN A 142 0.79 -33.24 -4.62
N ALA A 143 1.12 -31.94 -4.57
CA ALA A 143 2.50 -31.48 -4.56
C ALA A 143 3.25 -31.92 -3.31
N THR A 144 2.60 -31.87 -2.15
CA THR A 144 3.14 -32.34 -0.86
C THR A 144 3.44 -33.84 -0.91
N ALA A 145 2.48 -34.65 -1.39
CA ALA A 145 2.63 -36.08 -1.51
C ALA A 145 3.80 -36.45 -2.45
N SER A 146 3.90 -35.77 -3.60
CA SER A 146 5.02 -35.95 -4.53
C SER A 146 6.37 -35.58 -3.90
N ARG A 147 6.45 -34.46 -3.17
CA ARG A 147 7.69 -34.00 -2.51
C ARG A 147 8.17 -34.95 -1.41
N LEU A 148 7.23 -35.61 -0.72
CA LEU A 148 7.51 -36.58 0.34
C LEU A 148 7.61 -38.04 -0.16
N GLY A 149 7.42 -38.29 -1.46
CA GLY A 149 7.46 -39.65 -2.02
C GLY A 149 6.35 -40.57 -1.51
N ILE A 150 5.21 -40.01 -1.09
CA ILE A 150 4.07 -40.76 -0.53
C ILE A 150 2.83 -40.64 -1.44
N GLY A 151 1.85 -41.51 -1.24
CA GLY A 151 0.55 -41.40 -1.93
C GLY A 151 -0.32 -40.26 -1.38
N VAL A 152 -1.09 -39.60 -2.25
CA VAL A 152 -1.99 -38.48 -1.89
C VAL A 152 -2.97 -38.85 -0.77
N ARG A 153 -3.51 -40.07 -0.78
CA ARG A 153 -4.39 -40.58 0.30
C ARG A 153 -3.67 -40.59 1.66
N ARG A 154 -2.39 -41.00 1.67
CA ARG A 154 -1.58 -41.06 2.89
C ARG A 154 -1.24 -39.66 3.40
N ALA A 155 -0.92 -38.73 2.49
CA ALA A 155 -0.73 -37.31 2.84
C ALA A 155 -1.99 -36.71 3.47
N ARG A 156 -3.17 -36.96 2.88
CA ARG A 156 -4.46 -36.50 3.41
C ARG A 156 -4.78 -37.08 4.79
N GLN A 157 -4.47 -38.35 5.01
CA GLN A 157 -4.69 -39.00 6.30
C GLN A 157 -3.76 -38.43 7.38
N ALA A 158 -2.49 -38.18 7.02
CA ALA A 158 -1.53 -37.53 7.90
C ALA A 158 -1.94 -36.10 8.24
N GLU A 159 -2.39 -35.30 7.26
CA GLU A 159 -2.93 -33.95 7.48
C GLU A 159 -4.14 -33.97 8.43
N ALA A 160 -5.11 -34.87 8.20
CA ALA A 160 -6.29 -34.98 9.04
C ALA A 160 -5.94 -35.33 10.50
N ARG A 161 -5.00 -36.27 10.71
CA ARG A 161 -4.51 -36.62 12.05
C ARG A 161 -3.80 -35.43 12.70
N ALA A 162 -2.91 -34.76 11.95
CA ALA A 162 -2.18 -33.60 12.43
C ALA A 162 -3.12 -32.51 12.94
N LEU A 163 -4.15 -32.17 12.15
CA LEU A 163 -5.11 -31.13 12.51
C LEU A 163 -5.96 -31.51 13.73
N GLN A 164 -6.34 -32.79 13.87
CA GLN A 164 -7.04 -33.27 15.07
C GLN A 164 -6.18 -33.16 16.32
N GLU A 165 -4.90 -33.52 16.23
CA GLU A 165 -3.97 -33.42 17.35
C GLU A 165 -3.69 -31.97 17.71
N LEU A 166 -3.40 -31.11 16.73
CA LEU A 166 -3.17 -29.68 16.94
C LEU A 166 -4.39 -28.96 17.51
N ALA A 167 -5.61 -29.38 17.18
CA ALA A 167 -6.84 -28.82 17.75
C ALA A 167 -6.97 -29.04 19.27
N THR A 168 -6.23 -29.99 19.84
CA THR A 168 -6.22 -30.26 21.29
C THR A 168 -5.11 -29.52 22.03
N VAL A 169 -4.23 -28.82 21.30
CA VAL A 169 -3.06 -28.14 21.84
C VAL A 169 -3.45 -26.72 22.30
N PRO A 170 -3.30 -26.39 23.59
CA PRO A 170 -3.70 -25.08 24.13
C PRO A 170 -3.01 -23.90 23.45
N GLU A 171 -1.76 -24.08 23.00
CA GLU A 171 -0.98 -23.06 22.31
C GLU A 171 -1.56 -22.72 20.94
N VAL A 172 -2.17 -23.69 20.25
CA VAL A 172 -2.85 -23.48 18.96
C VAL A 172 -4.23 -22.84 19.19
N GLU A 173 -4.92 -23.20 20.27
CA GLU A 173 -6.17 -22.56 20.64
C GLU A 173 -5.98 -21.10 21.06
N ALA A 174 -4.89 -20.80 21.78
CA ALA A 174 -4.51 -19.42 22.12
C ALA A 174 -4.17 -18.60 20.86
N ALA A 175 -3.42 -19.19 19.92
CA ALA A 175 -3.13 -18.57 18.63
C ALA A 175 -4.40 -18.26 17.81
N LEU A 176 -5.41 -19.13 17.84
CA LEU A 176 -6.70 -18.90 17.18
C LEU A 176 -7.55 -17.79 17.81
N ARG A 177 -7.36 -17.50 19.10
CA ARG A 177 -8.06 -16.41 19.80
C ARG A 177 -7.37 -15.05 19.64
N ALA A 178 -6.09 -15.06 19.28
CA ALA A 178 -5.29 -13.86 19.03
C ALA A 178 -5.32 -13.39 17.56
N ALA A 179 -5.85 -14.23 16.65
CA ALA A 179 -6.04 -13.93 15.23
C ALA A 179 -7.45 -13.42 14.94
#